data_AF-E1IER2-F1
#
_entry.id   AF-E1IER2-F1
#
_cell.length_a   1.000
_cell.length_b   1.000
_cell.length_c   1.000
_cell.angle_alpha   90.00
_cell.angle_beta   90.00
_cell.angle_gamma   90.00
#
_symmetry.space_group_name_H-M   'P 1'
#
loop_
_entity.id
_entity.type
_entity.pdbx_description
1 polymer ?
#
loop_
_entity_poly.entity_id
_entity_poly.type
_entity_poly.pdbx_seq_one_letter_code
_entity_poly.pdbx_strand_id
1 'polypeptide(L)'
;MHDDPLHIQLARLASDRWARHGVRLLLRGLWLGLALACCLLGAALLVDLPLRWEWLVALILVSLAGAALLLLRPPLTPVAVARRLDRRFNLHEQLATALELDSNPVGVAAHLRGQADQNVIQIVRFVAHHRSFPWSEVALTATLGLALGGMLLITDVAPSLPLGSAQPLPPLVQPPDPASPPPPDPLAEQPAAAPGSAPGMVDPAVAQALADALRDQSLTRPAAEALDRGDLEAAARQLRELADQAGQIGQASRNDLGNALRRAANRVEAGNPDLANQLRQQADGLQSGRDDQAAQALEQLADMIADLGQADQSAQNGMPQAGGAGDSALPGTQRSQSAPRLGVDGVPLELTTEGDGSLPTQASADVPVQSGEMGGTPVQGDPQLSTDPVQAGDDPLRIPADLRDVVQDYFSP
;
A
#
# COMPACT_ATOMS: atom_id res chain seq x y z
N MET A 1 3.58 -13.31 -36.68
CA MET A 1 4.67 -13.00 -35.73
C MET A 1 4.12 -13.35 -34.36
N HIS A 2 4.55 -14.48 -33.79
CA HIS A 2 4.24 -14.76 -32.39
C HIS A 2 5.18 -13.87 -31.58
N ASP A 3 4.63 -12.92 -30.82
CA ASP A 3 5.43 -12.08 -29.95
C ASP A 3 6.04 -12.95 -28.86
N ASP A 4 7.35 -13.13 -28.93
CA ASP A 4 8.09 -13.94 -27.99
C ASP A 4 7.87 -13.40 -26.56
N PRO A 5 7.49 -14.27 -25.59
CA PRO A 5 7.18 -13.82 -24.23
C PRO A 5 8.36 -13.09 -23.57
N LEU A 6 9.59 -13.43 -23.97
CA LEU A 6 10.81 -12.76 -23.51
C LEU A 6 10.93 -11.33 -24.01
N HIS A 7 10.58 -11.06 -25.27
CA HIS A 7 10.57 -9.71 -25.81
C HIS A 7 9.58 -8.83 -25.05
N ILE A 8 8.40 -9.36 -24.73
CA ILE A 8 7.38 -8.64 -23.96
C ILE A 8 7.89 -8.37 -22.54
N GLN A 9 8.49 -9.37 -21.87
CA GLN A 9 9.02 -9.19 -20.51
C GLN A 9 10.17 -8.17 -20.45
N LEU A 10 11.11 -8.22 -21.40
CA LEU A 10 12.21 -7.26 -21.49
C LEU A 10 11.72 -5.86 -21.84
N ALA A 11 10.75 -5.72 -22.73
CA ALA A 11 10.11 -4.44 -23.04
C ALA A 11 9.41 -3.85 -21.80
N ARG A 12 8.72 -4.69 -21.01
CA ARG A 12 8.07 -4.27 -19.76
C ARG A 12 9.08 -3.86 -18.69
N LEU A 13 10.21 -4.57 -18.58
CA LEU A 13 11.30 -4.19 -17.67
C LEU A 13 11.99 -2.90 -18.12
N ALA A 14 12.14 -2.69 -19.43
CA ALA A 14 12.71 -1.46 -19.99
C ALA A 14 11.79 -0.26 -19.74
N SER A 15 10.48 -0.40 -19.97
CA SER A 15 9.50 0.67 -19.74
C SER A 15 9.38 1.03 -18.26
N ASP A 16 9.36 0.03 -17.37
CA ASP A 16 9.32 0.24 -15.92
C ASP A 16 10.60 0.96 -15.42
N ARG A 17 11.77 0.60 -15.94
CA ARG A 17 13.01 1.32 -15.62
C ARG A 17 13.02 2.74 -16.15
N TRP A 18 12.52 2.96 -17.36
CA TRP A 18 12.48 4.29 -17.98
C TRP A 18 11.52 5.23 -17.25
N ALA A 19 10.32 4.75 -16.90
CA ALA A 19 9.36 5.52 -16.09
C ALA A 19 9.98 5.97 -14.76
N ARG A 20 10.67 5.06 -14.06
CA ARG A 20 11.33 5.38 -12.78
C ARG A 20 12.54 6.29 -12.92
N HIS A 21 13.31 6.13 -14.00
CA HIS A 21 14.40 7.04 -14.29
C HIS A 21 13.85 8.45 -14.57
N GLY A 22 12.73 8.50 -15.30
CA GLY A 22 11.95 9.69 -15.54
C GLY A 22 11.53 10.41 -14.25
N VAL A 23 10.91 9.70 -13.32
CA VAL A 23 10.51 10.26 -12.01
C VAL A 23 11.71 10.83 -11.26
N ARG A 24 12.83 10.10 -11.19
CA ARG A 24 14.06 10.60 -10.53
C ARG A 24 14.65 11.81 -11.24
N LEU A 25 14.58 11.85 -12.56
CA LEU A 25 15.08 13.00 -13.33
C LEU A 25 14.23 14.24 -13.12
N LEU A 26 12.90 14.10 -13.08
CA LEU A 26 11.98 15.19 -12.73
C LEU A 26 12.21 15.67 -11.30
N LEU A 27 12.38 14.75 -10.36
CA LEU A 27 12.62 15.09 -8.96
C LEU A 27 13.94 15.84 -8.79
N ARG A 28 15.00 15.44 -9.51
CA ARG A 28 16.29 16.15 -9.53
C ARG A 28 16.21 17.51 -10.22
N GLY A 29 15.44 17.62 -11.31
CA GLY A 29 15.19 18.89 -12.00
C GLY A 29 14.42 19.88 -11.12
N LEU A 30 13.41 19.39 -10.41
CA LEU A 30 12.66 20.17 -9.41
C LEU A 30 13.58 20.60 -8.27
N TRP A 31 14.38 19.67 -7.72
CA TRP A 31 15.34 19.95 -6.66
C TRP A 31 16.35 21.03 -7.07
N LEU A 32 16.97 20.90 -8.25
CA LEU A 32 17.91 21.88 -8.78
C LEU A 32 17.26 23.26 -8.96
N GLY A 33 16.05 23.30 -9.53
CA GLY A 33 15.31 24.54 -9.73
C GLY A 33 15.00 25.24 -8.41
N LEU A 34 14.56 24.48 -7.41
CA LEU A 34 14.18 25.01 -6.11
C LEU A 34 15.42 25.41 -5.28
N ALA A 35 16.55 24.71 -5.42
CA ALA A 35 17.81 25.07 -4.79
C ALA A 35 18.35 26.38 -5.36
N LEU A 36 18.30 26.51 -6.69
CA LEU A 36 18.76 27.72 -7.36
C LEU A 36 17.84 28.92 -7.08
N ALA A 37 16.52 28.70 -7.01
CA ALA A 37 15.55 29.70 -6.57
C ALA A 37 15.84 30.17 -5.13
N CYS A 38 16.13 29.24 -4.21
CA CYS A 38 16.49 29.55 -2.83
C CYS A 38 17.79 30.37 -2.74
N CYS A 39 18.83 29.98 -3.50
CA CYS A 39 20.09 30.73 -3.58
C CYS A 39 19.89 32.15 -4.15
N LEU A 40 19.09 32.30 -5.21
CA LEU A 40 18.80 33.60 -5.80
C LEU A 40 18.00 34.50 -4.86
N LEU A 41 17.02 33.93 -4.14
CA LEU A 41 16.24 34.67 -3.15
C LEU A 41 17.11 35.13 -1.97
N GLY A 42 17.97 34.25 -1.46
CA GLY A 42 18.94 34.59 -0.41
C GLY A 42 19.93 35.68 -0.87
N ALA A 43 20.40 35.62 -2.11
CA ALA A 43 21.26 36.67 -2.68
C ALA A 43 20.51 37.99 -2.88
N ALA A 44 19.26 37.96 -3.33
CA ALA A 44 18.44 39.16 -3.49
C ALA A 44 18.18 39.86 -2.14
N LEU A 45 17.94 39.09 -1.08
CA LEU A 45 17.80 39.58 0.30
C LEU A 45 19.06 40.27 0.83
N LEU A 46 20.25 39.85 0.40
CA LEU A 46 21.52 40.45 0.83
C LEU A 46 21.87 41.76 0.10
N VAL A 47 21.28 42.00 -1.07
CA VAL A 47 21.64 43.11 -1.98
C VAL A 47 20.48 44.10 -2.17
N ASP A 48 19.33 43.87 -1.53
CA ASP A 48 18.09 44.62 -1.73
C ASP A 48 17.68 44.70 -3.22
N LEU A 49 17.91 43.61 -3.96
CA LEU A 49 17.54 43.56 -5.39
C LEU A 49 16.02 43.39 -5.53
N PRO A 50 15.31 44.22 -6.31
CA PRO A 50 13.88 44.03 -6.57
C PRO A 50 13.67 42.80 -7.46
N LEU A 51 13.57 41.63 -6.83
CA LEU A 51 13.41 40.36 -7.51
C LEU A 51 11.96 40.19 -7.94
N ARG A 52 11.70 40.25 -9.25
CA ARG A 52 10.37 39.96 -9.79
C ARG A 52 10.08 38.47 -9.65
N TRP A 53 8.92 38.14 -9.08
CA TRP A 53 8.42 36.76 -8.92
C TRP A 53 8.47 35.94 -10.22
N GLU A 54 8.25 36.60 -11.36
CA GLU A 54 8.31 36.00 -12.70
C GLU A 54 9.64 35.27 -12.97
N TRP A 55 10.78 35.78 -12.47
CA TRP A 55 12.08 35.15 -12.67
C TRP A 55 12.21 33.84 -11.89
N LEU A 56 11.67 33.77 -10.67
CA LEU A 56 11.68 32.55 -9.87
C LEU A 56 10.84 31.45 -10.53
N VAL A 57 9.63 31.81 -10.97
CA VAL A 57 8.73 30.88 -11.67
C VAL A 57 9.34 30.42 -12.99
N ALA A 58 9.89 31.35 -13.78
CA ALA A 58 10.56 31.01 -15.05
C ALA A 58 11.72 30.05 -14.83
N LEU A 59 12.49 30.22 -13.76
CA LEU A 59 13.65 29.38 -13.49
C LEU A 59 13.26 27.94 -13.10
N ILE A 60 12.25 27.79 -12.25
CA ILE A 60 11.69 26.47 -11.88
C ILE A 60 11.09 25.80 -13.12
N LEU A 61 10.39 26.55 -13.96
CA LEU A 61 9.83 26.01 -15.21
C LEU A 61 10.91 25.58 -16.19
N VAL A 62 12.01 26.36 -16.35
CA VAL A 62 13.13 26.00 -17.23
C VAL A 62 13.84 24.74 -16.73
N SER A 63 14.04 24.58 -15.42
CA SER A 63 14.66 23.36 -14.88
C SER A 63 13.76 22.13 -15.09
N LEU A 64 12.45 22.28 -14.89
CA LEU A 64 11.47 21.23 -15.12
C LEU A 64 11.36 20.86 -16.61
N ALA A 65 11.35 21.87 -17.49
CA ALA A 65 11.34 21.68 -18.94
C ALA A 65 12.61 20.99 -19.42
N GLY A 66 13.79 21.34 -18.87
CA GLY A 66 15.04 20.65 -19.16
C GLY A 66 15.01 19.17 -18.75
N ALA A 67 14.46 18.86 -17.57
CA ALA A 67 14.26 17.48 -17.13
C ALA A 67 13.26 16.73 -18.04
N ALA A 68 12.15 17.37 -18.43
CA ALA A 68 11.17 16.80 -19.36
C ALA A 68 11.76 16.55 -20.76
N LEU A 69 12.62 17.45 -21.26
CA LEU A 69 13.31 17.28 -22.53
C LEU A 69 14.29 16.11 -22.51
N LEU A 70 14.99 15.92 -21.40
CA LEU A 70 15.87 14.76 -21.22
C LEU A 70 15.06 13.45 -21.11
N LEU A 71 13.84 13.51 -20.59
CA LEU A 71 12.88 12.42 -20.58
C LEU A 71 12.44 12.02 -21.99
N LEU A 72 12.31 12.97 -22.92
CA LEU A 72 11.99 12.68 -24.33
C LEU A 72 13.09 11.89 -25.07
N ARG A 73 14.27 11.66 -24.45
CA ARG A 73 15.28 10.79 -25.06
C ARG A 73 14.73 9.37 -25.21
N PRO A 74 14.86 8.78 -26.43
CA PRO A 74 14.24 7.51 -26.74
C PRO A 74 14.72 6.40 -25.78
N PRO A 75 13.83 5.48 -25.40
CA PRO A 75 14.20 4.36 -24.54
C PRO A 75 15.29 3.51 -25.21
N LEU A 76 16.20 2.97 -24.39
CA LEU A 76 17.27 2.09 -24.85
C LEU A 76 16.68 0.85 -25.56
N THR A 77 17.22 0.52 -26.73
CA THR A 77 16.85 -0.70 -27.46
C THR A 77 17.03 -1.94 -26.58
N PRO A 78 16.15 -2.97 -26.67
CA PRO A 78 16.19 -4.15 -25.81
C PRO A 78 17.54 -4.90 -25.87
N VAL A 79 18.17 -4.94 -27.04
CA VAL A 79 19.52 -5.51 -27.23
C VAL A 79 20.58 -4.80 -26.39
N ALA A 80 20.54 -3.46 -26.35
CA ALA A 80 21.47 -2.68 -25.53
C ALA A 80 21.24 -2.91 -24.03
N VAL A 81 19.99 -3.16 -23.61
CA VAL A 81 19.65 -3.50 -22.23
C VAL A 81 20.21 -4.89 -21.87
N ALA A 82 20.04 -5.87 -22.75
CA ALA A 82 20.59 -7.23 -22.58
C ALA A 82 22.11 -7.19 -22.41
N ARG A 83 22.83 -6.54 -23.34
CA ARG A 83 24.31 -6.41 -23.27
C ARG A 83 24.79 -5.71 -22.00
N ARG A 84 24.04 -4.71 -21.52
CA ARG A 84 24.41 -3.98 -20.29
C ARG A 84 24.14 -4.80 -19.03
N LEU A 85 23.07 -5.62 -19.03
CA LEU A 85 22.82 -6.60 -17.97
C LEU A 85 23.91 -7.67 -17.97
N ASP A 86 24.27 -8.20 -19.14
CA ASP A 86 25.33 -9.20 -19.26
C ASP A 86 26.67 -8.68 -18.70
N ARG A 87 27.04 -7.44 -19.00
CA ARG A 87 28.26 -6.82 -18.44
C ARG A 87 28.19 -6.58 -16.93
N ARG A 88 27.01 -6.28 -16.38
CA ARG A 88 26.87 -5.98 -14.95
C ARG A 88 26.88 -7.26 -14.11
N PHE A 89 26.34 -8.35 -14.65
CA PHE A 89 26.23 -9.64 -13.97
C PHE A 89 27.27 -10.65 -14.47
N ASN A 90 28.23 -10.23 -15.31
CA ASN A 90 29.24 -11.09 -15.93
C ASN A 90 28.66 -12.35 -16.60
N LEU A 91 27.52 -12.22 -17.29
CA LEU A 91 26.84 -13.35 -17.95
C LEU A 91 27.43 -13.68 -19.33
N HIS A 92 28.59 -13.13 -19.69
CA HIS A 92 29.31 -13.46 -20.93
C HIS A 92 28.44 -13.48 -22.21
N GLU A 93 27.62 -12.44 -22.40
CA GLU A 93 26.72 -12.27 -23.55
C GLU A 93 25.58 -13.30 -23.68
N GLN A 94 25.35 -14.15 -22.66
CA GLN A 94 24.30 -15.18 -22.70
C GLN A 94 22.90 -14.61 -22.99
N LEU A 95 22.53 -13.45 -22.42
CA LEU A 95 21.20 -12.85 -22.66
C LEU A 95 21.12 -12.22 -24.05
N ALA A 96 22.19 -11.59 -24.52
CA ALA A 96 22.26 -11.05 -25.87
C ALA A 96 22.15 -12.16 -26.92
N THR A 97 22.88 -13.26 -26.75
CA THR A 97 22.82 -14.43 -27.65
C THR A 97 21.46 -15.13 -27.59
N ALA A 98 20.86 -15.26 -26.40
CA ALA A 98 19.53 -15.87 -26.26
C ALA A 98 18.43 -15.05 -26.95
N LEU A 99 18.58 -13.71 -27.03
CA LEU A 99 17.66 -12.82 -27.74
C LEU A 99 17.83 -12.87 -29.26
N GLU A 100 19.05 -13.13 -29.74
CA GLU A 100 19.33 -13.31 -31.18
C GLU A 100 18.91 -14.71 -31.67
N LEU A 101 18.81 -15.69 -30.77
CA LEU A 101 18.30 -17.02 -31.08
C LEU A 101 16.78 -16.99 -31.31
N ASP A 102 16.38 -17.54 -32.45
CA ASP A 102 14.99 -17.58 -32.90
C ASP A 102 14.06 -18.24 -31.85
N SER A 103 12.79 -17.87 -31.92
CA SER A 103 11.71 -18.22 -30.98
C SER A 103 11.51 -19.73 -30.73
N ASN A 104 12.01 -20.58 -31.63
CA ASN A 104 11.84 -22.04 -31.55
C ASN A 104 13.20 -22.78 -31.56
N PRO A 105 14.02 -22.63 -30.50
CA PRO A 105 15.34 -23.25 -30.45
C PRO A 105 15.21 -24.77 -30.22
N VAL A 106 15.96 -25.57 -30.96
CA VAL A 106 16.04 -27.03 -30.77
C VAL A 106 17.43 -27.40 -30.26
N GLY A 107 17.51 -28.32 -29.29
CA GLY A 107 18.77 -28.84 -28.75
C GLY A 107 19.42 -27.91 -27.71
N VAL A 108 20.74 -27.73 -27.80
CA VAL A 108 21.54 -26.91 -26.84
C VAL A 108 21.02 -25.48 -26.73
N ALA A 109 20.52 -24.93 -27.83
CA ALA A 109 19.87 -23.63 -27.89
C ALA A 109 18.67 -23.50 -26.93
N ALA A 110 17.87 -24.58 -26.78
CA ALA A 110 16.74 -24.59 -25.86
C ALA A 110 17.20 -24.59 -24.39
N HIS A 111 18.28 -25.31 -24.10
CA HIS A 111 18.86 -25.36 -22.76
C HIS A 111 19.43 -23.99 -22.34
N LEU A 112 20.17 -23.33 -23.24
CA LEU A 112 20.69 -21.97 -22.99
C LEU A 112 19.58 -20.94 -22.77
N ARG A 113 18.47 -21.04 -23.53
CA ARG A 113 17.30 -20.17 -23.33
C ARG A 113 16.63 -20.45 -21.98
N GLY A 114 16.45 -21.71 -21.60
CA GLY A 114 15.92 -22.07 -20.29
C GLY A 114 16.78 -21.56 -19.12
N GLN A 115 18.11 -21.59 -19.26
CA GLN A 115 19.04 -21.04 -18.27
C GLN A 115 18.97 -19.50 -18.22
N ALA A 116 18.88 -18.84 -19.37
CA ALA A 116 18.70 -17.40 -19.46
C ALA A 116 17.42 -16.94 -18.76
N ASP A 117 16.30 -17.65 -18.95
CA ASP A 117 15.01 -17.35 -18.32
C ASP A 117 15.11 -17.40 -16.79
N GLN A 118 15.76 -18.44 -16.25
CA GLN A 118 15.97 -18.58 -14.81
C GLN A 118 16.84 -17.44 -14.25
N ASN A 119 17.92 -17.08 -14.95
CA ASN A 119 18.77 -15.96 -14.56
C ASN A 119 18.01 -14.63 -14.58
N VAL A 120 17.16 -14.39 -15.57
CA VAL A 120 16.32 -13.18 -15.64
C VAL A 120 15.38 -13.11 -14.44
N ILE A 121 14.73 -14.22 -14.06
CA ILE A 121 13.84 -14.26 -12.88
C ILE A 121 14.61 -13.94 -11.60
N GLN A 122 15.81 -14.50 -11.42
CA GLN A 122 16.65 -14.22 -10.26
C GLN A 122 17.09 -12.75 -10.21
N ILE A 123 17.52 -12.20 -11.35
CA ILE A 123 17.91 -10.79 -11.46
C ILE A 123 16.73 -9.86 -11.17
N VAL A 124 15.53 -10.18 -11.67
CA VAL A 124 14.32 -9.39 -11.39
C VAL A 124 14.00 -9.40 -9.90
N ARG A 125 14.11 -10.56 -9.23
CA ARG A 125 13.87 -10.67 -7.78
C ARG A 125 14.94 -9.91 -6.98
N PHE A 126 16.22 -10.04 -7.34
CA PHE A 126 17.32 -9.32 -6.69
C PHE A 126 17.16 -7.80 -6.86
N VAL A 127 16.86 -7.36 -8.07
CA VAL A 127 16.59 -5.95 -8.38
C VAL A 127 15.31 -5.48 -7.70
N ALA A 128 14.30 -6.34 -7.50
CA ALA A 128 13.10 -5.99 -6.74
C ALA A 128 13.43 -5.71 -5.27
N HIS A 129 14.29 -6.53 -4.68
CA HIS A 129 14.67 -6.44 -3.26
C HIS A 129 15.56 -5.22 -2.97
N HIS A 130 16.54 -4.93 -3.84
CA HIS A 130 17.45 -3.79 -3.67
C HIS A 130 16.86 -2.43 -4.12
N ARG A 131 15.53 -2.34 -4.35
CA ARG A 131 14.86 -1.08 -4.68
C ARG A 131 14.48 -0.33 -3.41
N SER A 132 15.44 0.40 -2.82
CA SER A 132 15.08 1.45 -1.88
C SER A 132 14.32 2.54 -2.67
N PHE A 133 13.06 2.77 -2.34
CA PHE A 133 12.34 3.97 -2.78
C PHE A 133 13.19 5.20 -2.39
N PRO A 134 13.36 6.21 -3.26
CA PRO A 134 14.27 7.34 -3.03
C PRO A 134 13.68 8.32 -2.00
N TRP A 135 13.34 7.83 -0.82
CA TRP A 135 12.81 8.60 0.31
C TRP A 135 13.71 9.77 0.67
N SER A 136 15.03 9.60 0.54
CA SER A 136 15.99 10.68 0.75
C SER A 136 15.81 11.84 -0.23
N GLU A 137 15.60 11.58 -1.52
CA GLU A 137 15.36 12.63 -2.52
C GLU A 137 14.01 13.34 -2.25
N VAL A 138 12.96 12.59 -1.89
CA VAL A 138 11.64 13.15 -1.55
C VAL A 138 11.74 14.03 -0.30
N ALA A 139 12.32 13.52 0.78
CA ALA A 139 12.50 14.27 2.03
C ALA A 139 13.31 15.55 1.80
N LEU A 140 14.39 15.48 1.02
CA LEU A 140 15.21 16.64 0.69
C LEU A 140 14.41 17.67 -0.12
N THR A 141 13.67 17.26 -1.16
CA THR A 141 12.81 18.19 -1.92
C THR A 141 11.73 18.84 -1.06
N ALA A 142 11.14 18.11 -0.12
CA ALA A 142 10.16 18.64 0.82
C ALA A 142 10.78 19.65 1.79
N THR A 143 11.96 19.35 2.35
CA THR A 143 12.68 20.30 3.23
C THR A 143 13.05 21.59 2.51
N LEU A 144 13.48 21.48 1.25
CA LEU A 144 13.86 22.62 0.43
C LEU A 144 12.63 23.46 0.08
N GLY A 145 11.50 22.81 -0.26
CA GLY A 145 10.22 23.47 -0.49
C GLY A 145 9.70 24.23 0.73
N LEU A 146 9.82 23.63 1.92
CA LEU A 146 9.50 24.29 3.19
C LEU A 146 10.42 25.50 3.45
N ALA A 147 11.72 25.37 3.21
CA ALA A 147 12.66 26.48 3.37
C ALA A 147 12.35 27.65 2.41
N LEU A 148 12.05 27.35 1.14
CA LEU A 148 11.63 28.35 0.16
C LEU A 148 10.31 29.03 0.58
N GLY A 149 9.33 28.26 1.03
CA GLY A 149 8.06 28.78 1.54
C GLY A 149 8.27 29.69 2.77
N GLY A 150 9.14 29.30 3.69
CA GLY A 150 9.52 30.11 4.84
C GLY A 150 10.17 31.44 4.46
N MET A 151 11.12 31.44 3.51
CA MET A 151 11.72 32.67 3.02
C MET A 151 10.68 33.58 2.35
N LEU A 152 9.77 33.02 1.55
CA LEU A 152 8.70 33.78 0.89
C LEU A 152 7.75 34.45 1.88
N LEU A 153 7.42 33.78 2.99
CA LEU A 153 6.62 34.38 4.07
C LEU A 153 7.33 35.56 4.74
N ILE A 154 8.64 35.46 4.96
CA ILE A 154 9.44 36.55 5.57
C ILE A 154 9.53 37.76 4.64
N THR A 155 9.52 37.53 3.32
CA THR A 155 9.64 38.62 2.35
C THR A 155 8.35 39.39 2.13
N ASP A 156 7.22 38.98 2.74
CA ASP A 156 5.86 39.51 2.52
C ASP A 156 5.44 39.51 1.04
N VAL A 157 6.07 38.63 0.25
CA VAL A 157 5.85 38.46 -1.20
C VAL A 157 4.70 37.48 -1.47
N ALA A 158 4.17 36.82 -0.44
CA ALA A 158 3.02 35.96 -0.60
C ALA A 158 1.84 36.82 -1.11
N PRO A 159 1.17 36.42 -2.21
CA PRO A 159 -0.07 37.06 -2.61
C PRO A 159 -0.96 37.01 -1.39
N SER A 160 -1.36 38.17 -0.88
CA SER A 160 -2.18 38.30 0.31
C SER A 160 -3.30 37.28 0.18
N LEU A 161 -3.17 36.17 0.93
CA LEU A 161 -4.19 35.14 0.92
C LEU A 161 -5.49 35.90 1.16
N PRO A 162 -6.56 35.62 0.41
CA PRO A 162 -7.87 36.18 0.71
C PRO A 162 -8.33 35.57 2.03
N LEU A 163 -7.66 35.95 3.12
CA LEU A 163 -8.14 35.94 4.48
C LEU A 163 -9.43 36.71 4.36
N GLY A 164 -10.52 35.95 4.31
CA GLY A 164 -11.83 36.44 3.88
C GLY A 164 -12.03 37.82 4.44
N SER A 165 -12.20 38.79 3.54
CA SER A 165 -12.55 40.16 3.89
C SER A 165 -13.59 40.06 4.99
N ALA A 166 -13.21 40.42 6.22
CA ALA A 166 -14.02 40.22 7.39
C ALA A 166 -15.38 40.81 7.06
N GLN A 167 -16.37 39.94 6.82
CA GLN A 167 -17.71 40.36 6.53
C GLN A 167 -18.06 41.26 7.72
N PRO A 168 -18.38 42.55 7.52
CA PRO A 168 -18.63 43.45 8.62
C PRO A 168 -19.67 42.77 9.50
N LEU A 169 -19.33 42.60 10.79
CA LEU A 169 -20.16 41.84 11.72
C LEU A 169 -21.62 42.34 11.56
N PRO A 170 -22.60 41.42 11.44
CA PRO A 170 -24.00 41.81 11.39
C PRO A 170 -24.29 42.77 12.56
N PRO A 171 -24.96 43.91 12.31
CA PRO A 171 -25.25 44.87 13.36
C PRO A 171 -25.99 44.14 14.48
N LEU A 172 -25.43 44.18 15.69
CA LEU A 172 -26.07 43.63 16.89
C LEU A 172 -27.47 44.25 16.98
N VAL A 173 -28.48 43.37 16.98
CA VAL A 173 -29.89 43.73 17.13
C VAL A 173 -30.03 44.61 18.37
N GLN A 174 -30.39 45.88 18.18
CA GLN A 174 -30.66 46.78 19.30
C GLN A 174 -31.88 46.25 20.06
N PRO A 175 -31.86 46.28 21.41
CA PRO A 175 -33.00 45.85 22.22
C PRO A 175 -34.25 46.66 21.85
N PRO A 176 -35.44 46.03 21.76
CA PRO A 176 -36.66 46.67 21.29
C PRO A 176 -37.11 47.81 22.21
N ASP A 177 -37.47 48.94 21.59
CA ASP A 177 -38.07 50.10 22.25
C ASP A 177 -39.49 49.74 22.73
N PRO A 178 -39.83 49.87 24.04
CA PRO A 178 -41.07 49.34 24.62
C PRO A 178 -42.38 50.06 24.20
N ALA A 179 -42.32 50.97 23.22
CA ALA A 179 -43.46 51.81 22.81
C ALA A 179 -44.02 51.51 21.42
N SER A 180 -43.57 50.45 20.73
CA SER A 180 -44.11 50.09 19.41
C SER A 180 -45.22 49.03 19.51
N PRO A 181 -46.40 49.23 18.87
CA PRO A 181 -47.42 48.20 18.79
C PRO A 181 -46.91 46.98 17.99
N PRO A 182 -47.27 45.75 18.38
CA PRO A 182 -46.74 44.53 17.77
C PRO A 182 -47.13 44.45 16.29
N PRO A 183 -46.17 44.21 15.37
CA PRO A 183 -46.49 43.88 14.00
C PRO A 183 -47.20 42.52 13.92
N PRO A 184 -48.14 42.31 12.99
CA PRO A 184 -48.76 41.01 12.77
C PRO A 184 -47.70 40.00 12.32
N ASP A 185 -47.68 38.85 13.00
CA ASP A 185 -46.78 37.73 12.74
C ASP A 185 -46.77 37.32 11.26
N PRO A 186 -45.62 37.34 10.55
CA PRO A 186 -45.43 36.56 9.34
C PRO A 186 -45.03 35.13 9.75
N LEU A 187 -45.96 34.41 10.37
CA LEU A 187 -45.91 32.94 10.46
C LEU A 187 -46.64 32.36 9.25
N ALA A 188 -46.07 32.58 8.06
CA ALA A 188 -46.44 31.85 6.86
C ALA A 188 -45.17 31.52 6.08
N GLU A 189 -44.98 30.22 5.85
CA GLU A 189 -44.02 29.61 4.93
C GLU A 189 -42.56 29.50 5.39
N GLN A 190 -42.36 28.85 6.54
CA GLN A 190 -41.25 27.92 6.65
C GLN A 190 -41.75 26.56 6.12
N PRO A 191 -41.12 25.96 5.08
CA PRO A 191 -41.51 24.63 4.63
C PRO A 191 -41.29 23.68 5.80
N ALA A 192 -42.37 23.07 6.28
CA ALA A 192 -42.32 22.04 7.28
C ALA A 192 -41.41 20.91 6.75
N ALA A 193 -40.20 20.82 7.29
CA ALA A 193 -39.45 19.58 7.29
C ALA A 193 -40.36 18.54 7.95
N ALA A 194 -40.77 17.55 7.17
CA ALA A 194 -41.73 16.54 7.59
C ALA A 194 -41.24 15.86 8.89
N PRO A 195 -42.03 15.87 9.97
CA PRO A 195 -41.74 15.11 11.16
C PRO A 195 -42.19 13.66 10.92
N GLY A 196 -41.24 12.73 11.01
CA GLY A 196 -41.55 11.30 11.12
C GLY A 196 -41.12 10.46 9.92
N SER A 197 -39.82 10.36 9.65
CA SER A 197 -39.30 9.09 9.12
C SER A 197 -39.43 8.08 10.25
N ALA A 198 -40.45 7.22 10.17
CA ALA A 198 -40.61 6.13 11.11
C ALA A 198 -39.29 5.32 11.18
N PRO A 199 -38.73 5.06 12.37
CA PRO A 199 -37.60 4.15 12.52
C PRO A 199 -38.14 2.75 12.24
N GLY A 200 -37.98 2.25 11.02
CA GLY A 200 -38.60 0.96 10.71
C GLY A 200 -38.50 0.53 9.27
N MET A 201 -37.30 0.53 8.72
CA MET A 201 -36.82 -0.51 7.80
C MET A 201 -35.36 -0.19 7.52
N VAL A 202 -34.46 -1.15 7.71
CA VAL A 202 -33.08 -1.01 7.21
C VAL A 202 -33.17 -0.78 5.70
N ASP A 203 -32.62 0.34 5.21
CA ASP A 203 -32.62 0.63 3.78
C ASP A 203 -31.82 -0.48 3.06
N PRO A 204 -32.45 -1.29 2.19
CA PRO A 204 -31.76 -2.38 1.50
C PRO A 204 -30.57 -1.89 0.67
N ALA A 205 -30.57 -0.62 0.25
CA ALA A 205 -29.45 -0.02 -0.45
C ALA A 205 -28.17 0.04 0.41
N VAL A 206 -28.32 0.23 1.73
CA VAL A 206 -27.19 0.27 2.68
C VAL A 206 -26.58 -1.12 2.83
N ALA A 207 -27.42 -2.14 3.06
CA ALA A 207 -26.97 -3.52 3.17
C ALA A 207 -26.27 -4.00 1.89
N GLN A 208 -26.82 -3.63 0.72
CA GLN A 208 -26.24 -4.00 -0.56
C GLN A 208 -24.91 -3.28 -0.86
N ALA A 209 -24.80 -1.98 -0.52
CA ALA A 209 -23.54 -1.25 -0.67
C ALA A 209 -22.42 -1.83 0.22
N LEU A 210 -22.77 -2.29 1.43
CA LEU A 210 -21.83 -2.93 2.34
C LEU A 210 -21.45 -4.34 1.87
N ALA A 211 -22.42 -5.13 1.41
CA ALA A 211 -22.16 -6.46 0.84
C ALA A 211 -21.22 -6.39 -0.37
N ASP A 212 -21.44 -5.45 -1.29
CA ASP A 212 -20.54 -5.22 -2.44
C ASP A 212 -19.11 -4.88 -2.00
N ALA A 213 -18.95 -4.01 -0.99
CA ALA A 213 -17.64 -3.62 -0.48
C ALA A 213 -16.90 -4.80 0.18
N LEU A 214 -17.62 -5.67 0.89
CA LEU A 214 -17.05 -6.87 1.52
C LEU A 214 -16.83 -8.01 0.50
N ARG A 215 -17.56 -8.04 -0.62
CA ARG A 215 -17.41 -9.09 -1.65
C ARG A 215 -16.11 -8.93 -2.46
N ASP A 216 -15.62 -7.70 -2.62
CA ASP A 216 -14.36 -7.39 -3.32
C ASP A 216 -13.13 -8.05 -2.67
N GLN A 217 -13.21 -8.41 -1.38
CA GLN A 217 -12.12 -9.03 -0.63
C GLN A 217 -12.41 -10.51 -0.35
N SER A 218 -11.49 -11.38 -0.75
CA SER A 218 -11.65 -12.84 -0.59
C SER A 218 -11.88 -13.27 0.87
N LEU A 219 -11.28 -12.56 1.84
CA LEU A 219 -11.38 -12.84 3.27
C LEU A 219 -12.74 -12.46 3.87
N THR A 220 -13.42 -11.44 3.34
CA THR A 220 -14.73 -10.98 3.84
C THR A 220 -15.91 -11.51 3.03
N ARG A 221 -15.65 -12.38 2.04
CA ARG A 221 -16.68 -12.98 1.20
C ARG A 221 -17.76 -13.74 1.99
N PRO A 222 -17.45 -14.54 3.02
CA PRO A 222 -18.48 -15.20 3.83
C PRO A 222 -19.41 -14.21 4.56
N ALA A 223 -18.87 -13.07 5.03
CA ALA A 223 -19.64 -12.01 5.66
C ALA A 223 -20.55 -11.29 4.63
N ALA A 224 -20.05 -11.04 3.42
CA ALA A 224 -20.84 -10.47 2.33
C ALA A 224 -22.02 -11.38 1.94
N GLU A 225 -21.78 -12.69 1.81
CA GLU A 225 -22.82 -13.68 1.49
C GLU A 225 -23.87 -13.84 2.61
N ALA A 226 -23.50 -13.57 3.87
CA ALA A 226 -24.46 -13.49 4.98
C ALA A 226 -25.32 -12.23 4.89
N LEU A 227 -24.72 -11.07 4.62
CA LEU A 227 -25.43 -9.80 4.36
C LEU A 227 -26.41 -9.91 3.18
N ASP A 228 -26.01 -10.53 2.08
CA ASP A 228 -26.86 -10.75 0.90
C ASP A 228 -28.10 -11.62 1.22
N ARG A 229 -27.99 -12.54 2.19
CA ARG A 229 -29.10 -13.37 2.65
C ARG A 229 -29.99 -12.67 3.68
N GLY A 230 -29.64 -11.45 4.10
CA GLY A 230 -30.29 -10.74 5.20
C GLY A 230 -29.93 -11.29 6.59
N ASP A 231 -28.92 -12.16 6.70
CA ASP A 231 -28.47 -12.73 7.97
C ASP A 231 -27.39 -11.84 8.60
N LEU A 232 -27.84 -10.72 9.17
CA LEU A 232 -26.98 -9.70 9.78
C LEU A 232 -26.20 -10.23 10.99
N GLU A 233 -26.77 -11.19 11.73
CA GLU A 233 -26.10 -11.81 12.88
C GLU A 233 -24.95 -12.73 12.44
N ALA A 234 -25.13 -13.52 11.38
CA ALA A 234 -24.04 -14.30 10.80
C ALA A 234 -22.93 -13.40 10.24
N ALA A 235 -23.28 -12.30 9.56
CA ALA A 235 -22.30 -11.35 9.05
C ALA A 235 -21.47 -10.71 10.17
N ALA A 236 -22.11 -10.27 11.25
CA ALA A 236 -21.42 -9.71 12.42
C ALA A 236 -20.45 -10.73 13.05
N ARG A 237 -20.85 -12.00 13.21
CA ARG A 237 -19.97 -13.06 13.74
C ARG A 237 -18.73 -13.28 12.86
N GLN A 238 -18.89 -13.30 11.54
CA GLN A 238 -17.78 -13.45 10.60
C GLN A 238 -16.80 -12.26 10.67
N LEU A 239 -17.32 -11.04 10.87
CA LEU A 239 -16.46 -9.86 11.04
C LEU A 239 -15.70 -9.85 12.37
N ARG A 240 -16.30 -10.32 13.48
CA ARG A 240 -15.59 -10.47 14.76
C ARG A 240 -14.47 -11.51 14.67
N GLU A 241 -14.72 -12.64 14.02
CA GLU A 241 -13.68 -13.65 13.77
C GLU A 241 -12.53 -13.08 12.91
N LEU A 242 -12.85 -12.22 11.93
CA LEU A 242 -11.85 -11.52 11.13
C LEU A 242 -11.10 -10.44 11.95
N ALA A 243 -11.76 -9.81 12.93
CA ALA A 243 -11.16 -8.87 13.87
C ALA A 243 -10.13 -9.57 14.77
N ASP A 244 -10.45 -10.76 15.28
CA ASP A 244 -9.51 -11.61 16.05
C ASP A 244 -8.28 -11.99 15.22
N GLN A 245 -8.44 -12.12 13.90
CA GLN A 245 -7.36 -12.42 12.95
C GLN A 245 -6.71 -11.17 12.34
N ALA A 246 -7.09 -9.95 12.74
CA ALA A 246 -6.69 -8.72 12.08
C ALA A 246 -5.16 -8.49 12.05
N GLY A 247 -4.45 -8.98 13.07
CA GLY A 247 -2.98 -8.94 13.12
C GLY A 247 -2.28 -9.82 12.06
N GLN A 248 -3.00 -10.78 11.48
CA GLN A 248 -2.49 -11.65 10.40
C GLN A 248 -2.86 -11.10 9.01
N ILE A 249 -3.77 -10.13 8.93
CA ILE A 249 -4.16 -9.49 7.67
C ILE A 249 -3.06 -8.52 7.24
N GLY A 250 -2.48 -8.73 6.07
CA GLY A 250 -1.44 -7.85 5.53
C GLY A 250 -1.92 -6.41 5.30
N GLN A 251 -1.02 -5.43 5.44
CA GLN A 251 -1.33 -4.00 5.28
C GLN A 251 -1.99 -3.66 3.95
N ALA A 252 -1.63 -4.35 2.86
CA ALA A 252 -2.26 -4.16 1.56
C ALA A 252 -3.76 -4.48 1.60
N SER A 253 -4.16 -5.63 2.16
CA SER A 253 -5.56 -6.03 2.28
C SER A 253 -6.35 -5.10 3.20
N ARG A 254 -5.74 -4.59 4.28
CA ARG A 254 -6.36 -3.58 5.15
C ARG A 254 -6.63 -2.27 4.42
N ASN A 255 -5.68 -1.79 3.61
CA ASN A 255 -5.85 -0.60 2.79
C ASN A 255 -6.98 -0.77 1.76
N ASP A 256 -7.02 -1.93 1.11
CA ASP A 256 -8.04 -2.23 0.10
C ASP A 256 -9.45 -2.33 0.72
N LEU A 257 -9.57 -2.93 1.91
CA LEU A 257 -10.82 -2.96 2.67
C LEU A 257 -11.26 -1.54 3.08
N GLY A 258 -10.35 -0.73 3.62
CA GLY A 258 -10.63 0.67 3.95
C GLY A 258 -11.11 1.48 2.73
N ASN A 259 -10.50 1.27 1.56
CA ASN A 259 -10.93 1.91 0.32
C ASN A 259 -12.32 1.44 -0.14
N ALA A 260 -12.64 0.15 0.04
CA ALA A 260 -13.97 -0.38 -0.26
C ALA A 260 -15.04 0.21 0.68
N LEU A 261 -14.77 0.29 1.99
CA LEU A 261 -15.67 0.92 2.96
C LEU A 261 -15.90 2.41 2.69
N ARG A 262 -14.85 3.16 2.31
CA ARG A 262 -14.98 4.57 1.94
C ARG A 262 -15.83 4.75 0.68
N ARG A 263 -15.75 3.83 -0.29
CA ARG A 263 -16.64 3.79 -1.47
C ARG A 263 -18.09 3.50 -1.07
N ALA A 264 -18.32 2.57 -0.13
CA ALA A 264 -19.65 2.28 0.39
C ALA A 264 -20.24 3.49 1.14
N ALA A 265 -19.46 4.14 2.00
CA ALA A 265 -19.86 5.35 2.72
C ALA A 265 -20.37 6.46 1.79
N ASN A 266 -19.67 6.70 0.68
CA ASN A 266 -20.07 7.72 -0.30
C ASN A 266 -21.39 7.39 -1.02
N ARG A 267 -21.78 6.11 -1.12
CA ARG A 267 -23.09 5.71 -1.67
C ARG A 267 -24.21 5.90 -0.64
N VAL A 268 -23.91 5.61 0.62
CA VAL A 268 -24.86 5.67 1.74
C VAL A 268 -25.12 7.11 2.20
N GLU A 269 -24.18 8.03 1.98
CA GLU A 269 -24.25 9.43 2.42
C GLU A 269 -25.55 10.16 2.02
N ALA A 270 -26.12 9.83 0.86
CA ALA A 270 -27.36 10.44 0.38
C ALA A 270 -28.59 10.05 1.23
N GLY A 271 -28.60 8.86 1.82
CA GLY A 271 -29.71 8.34 2.63
C GLY A 271 -29.46 8.46 4.14
N ASN A 272 -28.22 8.28 4.58
CA ASN A 272 -27.84 8.30 5.99
C ASN A 272 -26.43 8.88 6.19
N PRO A 273 -26.30 10.21 6.41
CA PRO A 273 -25.00 10.87 6.53
C PRO A 273 -24.22 10.43 7.79
N ASP A 274 -24.92 10.10 8.88
CA ASP A 274 -24.28 9.67 10.12
C ASP A 274 -23.61 8.31 9.96
N LEU A 275 -24.30 7.35 9.34
CA LEU A 275 -23.75 6.04 9.02
C LEU A 275 -22.56 6.14 8.04
N ALA A 276 -22.65 7.02 7.05
CA ALA A 276 -21.55 7.27 6.13
C ALA A 276 -20.30 7.81 6.84
N ASN A 277 -20.47 8.73 7.80
CA ASN A 277 -19.37 9.24 8.61
C ASN A 277 -18.75 8.17 9.51
N GLN A 278 -19.58 7.31 10.11
CA GLN A 278 -19.09 6.16 10.89
C GLN A 278 -18.27 5.20 10.02
N LEU A 279 -18.76 4.84 8.83
CA LEU A 279 -18.04 3.97 7.88
C LEU A 279 -16.70 4.57 7.43
N ARG A 280 -16.63 5.90 7.22
CA ARG A 280 -15.37 6.61 6.91
C ARG A 280 -14.39 6.50 8.08
N GLN A 281 -14.86 6.68 9.32
CA GLN A 281 -14.02 6.57 10.50
C GLN A 281 -13.47 5.14 10.68
N GLN A 282 -14.28 4.10 10.42
CA GLN A 282 -13.81 2.71 10.43
C GLN A 282 -12.79 2.44 9.32
N ALA A 283 -13.01 2.97 8.13
CA ALA A 283 -12.05 2.88 7.02
C ALA A 283 -10.70 3.50 7.38
N ASP A 284 -10.70 4.65 8.05
CA ASP A 284 -9.49 5.34 8.50
C ASP A 284 -8.76 4.53 9.59
N GLY A 285 -9.51 3.91 10.51
CA GLY A 285 -8.99 3.01 11.53
C GLY A 285 -8.23 1.82 10.95
N LEU A 286 -8.79 1.19 9.90
CA LEU A 286 -8.15 0.10 9.16
C LEU A 286 -6.86 0.54 8.45
N GLN A 287 -6.81 1.78 7.95
CA GLN A 287 -5.69 2.31 7.17
C GLN A 287 -4.53 2.84 8.02
N SER A 288 -4.77 3.10 9.31
CA SER A 288 -3.79 3.67 10.26
C SER A 288 -2.49 2.87 10.41
N GLY A 289 -2.48 1.59 9.99
CA GLY A 289 -1.31 0.71 10.06
C GLY A 289 -1.04 0.12 11.43
N ARG A 290 -1.92 0.34 12.41
CA ARG A 290 -1.85 -0.28 13.75
C ARG A 290 -2.84 -1.44 13.82
N ASP A 291 -2.34 -2.62 14.16
CA ASP A 291 -3.14 -3.85 14.20
C ASP A 291 -4.31 -3.72 15.20
N ASP A 292 -4.08 -3.10 16.36
CA ASP A 292 -5.11 -2.85 17.38
C ASP A 292 -6.27 -1.96 16.86
N GLN A 293 -5.95 -0.95 16.05
CA GLN A 293 -6.95 -0.04 15.49
C GLN A 293 -7.75 -0.71 14.38
N ALA A 294 -7.12 -1.58 13.60
CA ALA A 294 -7.80 -2.38 12.58
C ALA A 294 -8.78 -3.37 13.23
N ALA A 295 -8.36 -4.07 14.30
CA ALA A 295 -9.24 -4.97 15.05
C ALA A 295 -10.45 -4.22 15.65
N GLN A 296 -10.20 -3.07 16.31
CA GLN A 296 -11.27 -2.24 16.86
C GLN A 296 -12.25 -1.74 15.78
N ALA A 297 -11.74 -1.41 14.59
CA ALA A 297 -12.59 -0.94 13.51
C ALA A 297 -13.51 -2.03 12.94
N LEU A 298 -13.02 -3.26 12.87
CA LEU A 298 -13.80 -4.43 12.47
C LEU A 298 -14.84 -4.83 13.53
N GLU A 299 -14.49 -4.74 14.81
CA GLU A 299 -15.44 -4.98 15.91
C GLU A 299 -16.58 -3.96 15.90
N GLN A 300 -16.25 -2.66 15.76
CA GLN A 300 -17.26 -1.61 15.64
C GLN A 300 -18.15 -1.79 14.42
N LEU A 301 -17.59 -2.25 13.29
CA LEU A 301 -18.38 -2.60 12.11
C LEU A 301 -19.32 -3.78 12.38
N ALA A 302 -18.85 -4.81 13.11
CA ALA A 302 -19.66 -5.97 13.47
C ALA A 302 -20.81 -5.60 14.43
N ASP A 303 -20.55 -4.77 15.43
CA ASP A 303 -21.55 -4.28 16.38
C ASP A 303 -22.61 -3.45 15.67
N MET A 304 -22.21 -2.56 14.78
CA MET A 304 -23.12 -1.76 13.97
C MET A 304 -24.05 -2.65 13.13
N ILE A 305 -23.54 -3.69 12.47
CA ILE A 305 -24.37 -4.63 11.69
C ILE A 305 -25.33 -5.42 12.60
N ALA A 306 -24.89 -5.82 13.79
CA ALA A 306 -25.74 -6.50 14.76
C ALA A 306 -26.89 -5.60 15.24
N ASP A 307 -26.60 -4.33 15.53
CA ASP A 307 -27.60 -3.33 15.93
C ASP A 307 -28.64 -3.11 14.82
N LEU A 308 -28.20 -3.04 13.55
CA LEU A 308 -29.11 -2.97 12.40
C LEU A 308 -30.04 -4.20 12.36
N GLY A 309 -29.55 -5.40 12.65
CA GLY A 309 -30.35 -6.61 12.66
C GLY A 309 -31.35 -6.68 13.81
N GLN A 310 -30.98 -6.20 14.98
CA GLN A 310 -31.88 -6.17 16.13
C GLN A 310 -33.04 -5.17 15.94
N ALA A 311 -32.77 -4.04 15.28
CA ALA A 311 -33.81 -3.08 14.90
C ALA A 311 -34.85 -3.69 13.94
N ASP A 312 -34.40 -4.48 12.96
CA ASP A 312 -35.27 -5.13 11.98
C ASP A 312 -36.16 -6.22 12.61
N GLN A 313 -35.59 -7.07 13.48
CA GLN A 313 -36.36 -8.09 14.22
C GLN A 313 -37.41 -7.47 15.17
N SER A 314 -37.07 -6.34 15.79
CA SER A 314 -37.99 -5.62 16.68
C SER A 314 -39.19 -5.05 15.92
N ALA A 315 -38.98 -4.56 14.69
CA ALA A 315 -40.04 -4.06 13.83
C ALA A 315 -40.95 -5.18 13.32
N GLN A 316 -40.40 -6.37 13.04
CA GLN A 316 -41.17 -7.51 12.54
C GLN A 316 -42.02 -8.20 13.62
N ASN A 317 -41.55 -8.23 14.87
CA ASN A 317 -42.30 -8.79 16.00
C ASN A 317 -43.27 -7.81 16.67
N GLY A 318 -43.20 -6.51 16.32
CA GLY A 318 -44.02 -5.44 16.89
C GLY A 318 -45.43 -5.30 16.32
N MET A 319 -45.96 -6.32 15.64
CA MET A 319 -47.34 -6.27 15.15
C MET A 319 -48.29 -6.17 16.36
N PRO A 320 -49.06 -5.08 16.52
CA PRO A 320 -49.85 -4.84 17.71
C PRO A 320 -50.96 -5.88 17.79
N GLN A 321 -50.83 -6.82 18.74
CA GLN A 321 -51.94 -7.66 19.15
C GLN A 321 -52.95 -6.77 19.87
N ALA A 322 -53.92 -6.27 19.09
CA ALA A 322 -55.07 -5.55 19.59
C ALA A 322 -55.89 -6.46 20.52
N GLY A 323 -56.03 -6.05 21.78
CA GLY A 323 -57.06 -6.55 22.68
C GLY A 323 -56.56 -6.91 24.06
N GLY A 324 -56.76 -6.02 25.03
CA GLY A 324 -56.57 -6.34 26.45
C GLY A 324 -56.46 -5.12 27.34
N ALA A 325 -57.58 -4.44 27.56
CA ALA A 325 -57.70 -3.45 28.63
C ALA A 325 -57.55 -4.15 29.99
N GLY A 326 -56.63 -3.69 30.83
CA GLY A 326 -56.51 -4.20 32.20
C GLY A 326 -55.25 -3.73 32.92
N ASP A 327 -55.45 -2.73 33.78
CA ASP A 327 -54.74 -2.46 35.03
C ASP A 327 -53.21 -2.22 35.07
N SER A 328 -52.89 -0.95 35.37
CA SER A 328 -52.19 -0.54 36.61
C SER A 328 -51.05 -1.43 37.14
N ALA A 329 -49.80 -0.94 37.04
CA ALA A 329 -48.92 -0.60 38.19
C ALA A 329 -47.40 -0.82 37.95
N LEU A 330 -46.63 0.18 38.42
CA LEU A 330 -45.24 0.14 38.95
C LEU A 330 -44.05 -0.05 37.98
N PRO A 331 -43.04 0.86 38.00
CA PRO A 331 -41.72 0.59 37.44
C PRO A 331 -40.86 -0.13 38.49
N GLY A 332 -40.72 -1.45 38.33
CA GLY A 332 -39.78 -2.29 39.06
C GLY A 332 -38.53 -2.56 38.23
N THR A 333 -37.37 -2.23 38.79
CA THR A 333 -36.03 -2.64 38.35
C THR A 333 -35.96 -4.13 38.03
N GLN A 334 -35.58 -4.51 36.80
CA GLN A 334 -35.30 -5.90 36.46
C GLN A 334 -33.85 -6.11 36.03
N ARG A 335 -33.23 -7.00 36.81
CA ARG A 335 -31.87 -7.51 36.83
C ARG A 335 -31.85 -8.78 35.98
N SER A 336 -31.06 -8.82 34.91
CA SER A 336 -30.73 -10.05 34.18
C SER A 336 -29.28 -10.39 34.53
N GLN A 337 -28.99 -11.17 35.56
CA GLN A 337 -29.00 -12.64 35.61
C GLN A 337 -28.31 -13.31 34.40
N SER A 338 -27.00 -13.49 34.60
CA SER A 338 -26.11 -14.44 33.96
C SER A 338 -26.70 -15.85 33.95
N ALA A 339 -26.74 -16.48 32.78
CA ALA A 339 -26.96 -17.91 32.64
C ALA A 339 -25.61 -18.67 32.64
N PRO A 340 -25.58 -19.89 33.20
CA PRO A 340 -24.35 -20.62 33.49
C PRO A 340 -23.77 -21.32 32.25
N ARG A 341 -22.44 -21.33 32.18
CA ARG A 341 -21.63 -22.13 31.26
C ARG A 341 -21.95 -23.61 31.44
N LEU A 342 -22.43 -24.24 30.38
CA LEU A 342 -22.46 -25.68 30.23
C LEU A 342 -21.03 -26.13 29.88
N GLY A 343 -20.38 -26.80 30.83
CA GLY A 343 -19.09 -27.43 30.65
C GLY A 343 -19.19 -28.59 29.69
N VAL A 344 -18.30 -28.60 28.69
CA VAL A 344 -17.94 -29.81 27.94
C VAL A 344 -16.50 -30.10 28.30
N ASP A 345 -16.33 -31.15 29.09
CA ASP A 345 -15.04 -31.71 29.49
C ASP A 345 -14.24 -32.16 28.26
N GLY A 346 -12.94 -31.93 28.37
CA GLY A 346 -11.95 -32.21 27.33
C GLY A 346 -11.85 -33.67 26.93
N VAL A 347 -11.60 -33.86 25.64
CA VAL A 347 -10.86 -35.01 25.11
C VAL A 347 -9.77 -34.44 24.20
N PRO A 348 -8.48 -34.47 24.57
CA PRO A 348 -7.42 -34.13 23.65
C PRO A 348 -7.36 -35.20 22.56
N LEU A 349 -7.62 -34.80 21.32
CA LEU A 349 -7.37 -35.63 20.15
C LEU A 349 -5.85 -35.70 19.96
N GLU A 350 -5.24 -36.83 20.33
CA GLU A 350 -3.88 -37.14 19.94
C GLU A 350 -3.85 -37.37 18.42
N LEU A 351 -3.28 -36.43 17.68
CA LEU A 351 -2.91 -36.61 16.28
C LEU A 351 -1.68 -37.52 16.24
N THR A 352 -1.89 -38.82 16.13
CA THR A 352 -0.86 -39.77 15.73
C THR A 352 -0.40 -39.43 14.31
N THR A 353 0.65 -38.62 14.22
CA THR A 353 1.37 -38.40 12.96
C THR A 353 2.32 -39.58 12.77
N GLU A 354 1.78 -40.67 12.25
CA GLU A 354 2.54 -41.82 11.78
C GLU A 354 3.10 -41.46 10.39
N GLY A 355 4.13 -40.64 10.40
CA GLY A 355 4.93 -40.26 9.23
C GLY A 355 6.26 -40.97 9.30
N ASP A 356 6.36 -42.11 8.61
CA ASP A 356 7.57 -42.92 8.50
C ASP A 356 8.60 -42.18 7.62
N GLY A 357 9.39 -41.33 8.26
CA GLY A 357 10.32 -40.41 7.62
C GLY A 357 11.74 -40.56 8.17
N SER A 358 12.29 -41.77 8.15
CA SER A 358 13.71 -41.99 8.46
C SER A 358 14.33 -43.05 7.54
N LEU A 359 14.83 -42.61 6.39
CA LEU A 359 15.87 -43.32 5.67
C LEU A 359 17.03 -42.34 5.42
N PRO A 360 18.19 -42.52 6.07
CA PRO A 360 19.40 -41.82 5.68
C PRO A 360 19.83 -42.30 4.29
N THR A 361 20.04 -41.36 3.36
CA THR A 361 20.61 -41.63 2.05
C THR A 361 22.00 -42.23 2.22
N GLN A 362 22.14 -43.53 1.95
CA GLN A 362 23.44 -44.19 1.80
C GLN A 362 24.17 -43.56 0.62
N ALA A 363 25.36 -43.02 0.90
CA ALA A 363 26.31 -42.62 -0.11
C ALA A 363 26.76 -43.86 -0.89
N SER A 364 26.35 -43.97 -2.15
CA SER A 364 26.93 -44.91 -3.11
C SER A 364 28.35 -44.46 -3.44
N ALA A 365 29.32 -45.02 -2.73
CA ALA A 365 30.71 -45.09 -3.15
C ALA A 365 30.87 -46.30 -4.06
N ASP A 366 30.74 -46.10 -5.37
CA ASP A 366 31.25 -47.03 -6.38
C ASP A 366 31.47 -46.26 -7.70
N VAL A 367 32.64 -45.64 -7.80
CA VAL A 367 33.22 -45.26 -9.10
C VAL A 367 34.53 -46.03 -9.21
N PRO A 368 34.67 -46.96 -10.17
CA PRO A 368 35.91 -47.69 -10.34
C PRO A 368 37.01 -46.76 -10.82
N VAL A 369 38.10 -46.77 -10.05
CA VAL A 369 39.41 -46.19 -10.37
C VAL A 369 39.91 -46.84 -11.66
N GLN A 370 39.88 -46.08 -12.76
CA GLN A 370 40.58 -46.43 -13.98
C GLN A 370 42.05 -46.02 -13.81
N SER A 371 42.88 -47.03 -13.59
CA SER A 371 44.33 -46.93 -13.55
C SER A 371 44.91 -47.38 -14.89
N GLY A 372 45.93 -46.66 -15.36
CA GLY A 372 46.69 -46.92 -16.59
C GLY A 372 46.57 -45.75 -17.58
N GLU A 373 47.63 -45.18 -18.14
CA GLU A 373 49.02 -45.61 -18.19
C GLU A 373 49.87 -44.48 -18.81
N MET A 374 51.07 -44.31 -18.27
CA MET A 374 52.33 -43.81 -18.86
C MET A 374 52.37 -42.63 -19.84
N GLY A 375 53.19 -41.64 -19.44
CA GLY A 375 54.32 -41.21 -20.29
C GLY A 375 54.60 -39.71 -20.31
N GLY A 376 55.68 -39.25 -19.65
CA GLY A 376 56.22 -37.91 -19.94
C GLY A 376 57.12 -37.28 -18.85
N THR A 377 58.35 -37.77 -18.73
CA THR A 377 59.60 -37.05 -18.33
C THR A 377 59.62 -36.09 -17.12
N PRO A 378 60.42 -36.37 -16.06
CA PRO A 378 60.86 -35.36 -15.11
C PRO A 378 62.05 -34.57 -15.67
N VAL A 379 61.90 -33.25 -15.83
CA VAL A 379 63.02 -32.32 -16.05
C VAL A 379 63.45 -31.76 -14.71
N GLN A 380 64.73 -31.93 -14.42
CA GLN A 380 65.44 -31.55 -13.20
C GLN A 380 66.44 -30.42 -13.53
N GLY A 381 66.45 -29.35 -12.73
CA GLY A 381 67.33 -28.16 -12.79
C GLY A 381 66.49 -26.87 -12.89
N ASP A 382 66.65 -25.80 -12.11
CA ASP A 382 67.72 -25.26 -11.27
C ASP A 382 67.08 -24.32 -10.20
N PRO A 383 67.70 -24.05 -9.04
CA PRO A 383 67.18 -23.09 -8.08
C PRO A 383 67.65 -21.67 -8.43
N GLN A 384 66.91 -20.96 -9.29
CA GLN A 384 67.02 -19.50 -9.38
C GLN A 384 66.06 -18.83 -8.40
N LEU A 385 66.66 -18.07 -7.47
CA LEU A 385 66.00 -17.14 -6.56
C LEU A 385 65.26 -16.06 -7.35
N SER A 386 63.98 -16.28 -7.62
CA SER A 386 63.05 -15.26 -8.12
C SER A 386 62.31 -14.64 -6.95
N THR A 387 62.63 -13.39 -6.62
CA THR A 387 61.85 -12.51 -5.75
C THR A 387 60.62 -11.98 -6.47
N ASP A 388 59.70 -12.88 -6.84
CA ASP A 388 58.35 -12.53 -7.27
C ASP A 388 57.36 -12.82 -6.14
N PRO A 389 56.45 -11.89 -5.80
CA PRO A 389 55.48 -12.12 -4.73
C PRO A 389 54.55 -13.27 -5.11
N VAL A 390 54.49 -14.27 -4.23
CA VAL A 390 53.60 -15.43 -4.30
C VAL A 390 52.17 -14.96 -4.55
N GLN A 391 51.69 -15.19 -5.78
CA GLN A 391 50.29 -15.03 -6.13
C GLN A 391 49.55 -16.17 -5.41
N ALA A 392 48.96 -15.83 -4.26
CA ALA A 392 48.15 -16.73 -3.47
C ALA A 392 47.02 -17.29 -4.36
N GLY A 393 47.15 -18.57 -4.72
CA GLY A 393 46.11 -19.31 -5.42
C GLY A 393 44.81 -19.28 -4.63
N ASP A 394 43.70 -19.27 -5.37
CA ASP A 394 42.34 -19.18 -4.87
C ASP A 394 42.10 -20.17 -3.72
N ASP A 395 42.09 -19.64 -2.50
CA ASP A 395 41.64 -20.34 -1.32
C ASP A 395 40.13 -20.58 -1.45
N PRO A 396 39.66 -21.84 -1.58
CA PRO A 396 38.24 -22.16 -1.78
C PRO A 396 37.37 -21.80 -0.58
N LEU A 397 37.95 -21.32 0.53
CA LEU A 397 37.25 -20.82 1.70
C LEU A 397 37.15 -19.29 1.76
N ARG A 398 37.68 -18.57 0.76
CA ARG A 398 37.58 -17.10 0.70
C ARG A 398 36.20 -16.70 0.21
N ILE A 399 35.26 -16.60 1.15
CA ILE A 399 33.93 -16.02 0.93
C ILE A 399 34.14 -14.62 0.32
N PRO A 400 33.68 -14.38 -0.92
CA PRO A 400 33.92 -13.13 -1.61
C PRO A 400 33.29 -11.97 -0.82
N ALA A 401 33.93 -10.80 -0.88
CA ALA A 401 33.64 -9.69 0.04
C ALA A 401 32.19 -9.21 -0.03
N ASP A 402 31.52 -9.41 -1.17
CA ASP A 402 30.12 -9.13 -1.40
C ASP A 402 29.16 -10.05 -0.61
N LEU A 403 29.56 -11.28 -0.29
CA LEU A 403 28.79 -12.18 0.58
C LEU A 403 29.01 -11.92 2.08
N ARG A 404 30.09 -11.23 2.47
CA ARG A 404 30.32 -10.84 3.88
C ARG A 404 29.34 -9.77 4.35
N ASP A 405 29.04 -8.79 3.51
CA ASP A 405 28.15 -7.68 3.88
C ASP A 405 26.70 -8.15 4.09
N VAL A 406 26.23 -9.14 3.31
CA VAL A 406 24.86 -9.69 3.43
C VAL A 406 24.65 -10.45 4.74
N VAL A 407 25.68 -11.14 5.24
CA VAL A 407 25.60 -11.86 6.52
C VAL A 407 25.67 -10.89 7.70
N GLN A 408 26.40 -9.77 7.58
CA GLN A 408 26.47 -8.76 8.64
C GLN A 408 25.14 -7.98 8.80
N ASP A 409 24.43 -7.69 7.72
CA ASP A 409 23.11 -7.05 7.76
C ASP A 409 22.01 -7.98 8.30
N TYR A 410 22.18 -9.30 8.20
CA TYR A 410 21.18 -10.28 8.68
C TYR A 410 21.29 -10.57 10.19
N PHE A 411 22.46 -10.29 10.80
CA PHE A 411 22.74 -10.59 12.22
C PHE A 411 23.01 -9.35 13.09
N SER A 412 22.77 -8.14 12.56
CA SER A 412 22.83 -6.91 13.37
C SER A 412 21.43 -6.63 13.94
N PRO A 413 21.27 -6.56 15.29
CA PRO A 413 19.96 -6.42 15.95
C PRO A 413 19.32 -5.05 15.80
#